data_AF-A0A8H6IBP7-F1
#
_entry.id   AF-A0A8H6IBP7-F1
#
_cell.length_a   1.000
_cell.length_b   1.000
_cell.length_c   1.000
_cell.angle_alpha   90.00
_cell.angle_beta   90.00
_cell.angle_gamma   90.00
#
_symmetry.space_group_name_H-M   'P 1'
#
loop_
_entity.id
_entity.type
_entity.pdbx_description
1 polymer ?
#
loop_
_entity_poly.entity_id
_entity_poly.type
_entity_poly.pdbx_seq_one_letter_code
_entity_poly.pdbx_strand_id
1 'polypeptide(L)'
;MKLVKLDSLSETAQWTYRSWRKGYPVSNNLKDWVPITEFRPMDVLLRKISESWARWRFLSPFFASHGLHIYHMEEGPPAKPPKYPLSQHTGTDIWPWARHAFETEEDLSFDFYNAVRVWPARDDNGHEVIIRLASGASEVTDELRAFHRLNTPKARSDPRNRTLPVLKYLNFDGMVFVVMPRWATEPFGPFVTFSTISELFHLAESFFEGLEFLHENRIAHRDIYHTNTVMNVICKPGAQQGNLRVKGEVKYAFIDFDACLTLPEDADIDAVRSEREMRNQMAKLKLKPGMCNPFKDDVLCLTFEAEGMLRVAEGSIPEVGQFFDWIWGCDYEETPSPTIVLQKLHQLRESLSEEELNQPPAGKFWDRGRIVPFN
;
A
#
# COMPACT_ATOMS: atom_id res chain seq x y z
N MET A 1 29.79 25.53 5.42
CA MET A 1 28.66 24.90 6.15
C MET A 1 27.59 24.57 5.11
N LYS A 2 27.11 23.32 5.01
CA LYS A 2 26.02 22.96 4.07
C LYS A 2 24.73 23.61 4.57
N LEU A 3 24.01 24.32 3.72
CA LEU A 3 22.70 24.88 4.09
C LEU A 3 21.63 23.78 3.99
N VAL A 4 20.76 23.69 5.00
CA VAL A 4 19.53 22.89 4.99
C VAL A 4 18.41 23.76 4.48
N LYS A 5 17.88 23.47 3.28
CA LYS A 5 16.86 24.32 2.65
C LYS A 5 15.46 23.98 3.14
N LEU A 6 14.75 24.99 3.66
CA LEU A 6 13.34 24.94 4.06
C LEU A 6 12.59 26.17 3.54
N ASP A 7 11.27 26.15 3.68
CA ASP A 7 10.38 27.17 3.10
C ASP A 7 10.64 28.58 3.67
N SER A 8 11.01 28.69 4.96
CA SER A 8 11.41 29.95 5.57
C SER A 8 12.92 30.08 5.80
N LEU A 9 13.43 31.32 5.72
CA LEU A 9 14.82 31.64 6.05
C LEU A 9 15.15 31.34 7.52
N SER A 10 14.19 31.54 8.42
CA SER A 10 14.37 31.31 9.85
C SER A 10 14.54 29.81 10.16
N GLU A 11 13.70 28.96 9.58
CA GLU A 11 13.81 27.51 9.72
C GLU A 11 15.07 27.01 9.03
N THR A 12 15.39 27.53 7.84
CA THR A 12 16.65 27.23 7.14
C THR A 12 17.86 27.49 8.05
N ALA A 13 17.93 28.64 8.72
CA ALA A 13 19.02 28.95 9.65
C ALA A 13 19.04 28.00 10.86
N GLN A 14 17.88 27.79 11.50
CA GLN A 14 17.73 26.93 12.67
C GLN A 14 18.14 25.48 12.36
N TRP A 15 17.64 24.92 11.26
CA TRP A 15 17.91 23.55 10.85
C TRP A 15 19.30 23.36 10.29
N THR A 16 19.87 24.37 9.62
CA THR A 16 21.28 24.35 9.23
C THR A 16 22.17 24.24 10.47
N TYR A 17 21.94 25.08 11.48
CA TYR A 17 22.71 25.04 12.72
C TYR A 17 22.53 23.70 13.47
N ARG A 18 21.29 23.22 13.59
CA ARG A 18 20.96 21.94 14.23
C ARG A 18 21.64 20.77 13.53
N SER A 19 21.59 20.72 12.21
CA SER A 19 22.23 19.67 11.40
C SER A 19 23.74 19.75 11.48
N TRP A 20 24.32 20.94 11.38
CA TRP A 20 25.77 21.14 11.56
C TRP A 20 26.27 20.62 12.91
N ARG A 21 25.58 20.94 14.02
CA ARG A 21 25.93 20.45 15.37
C ARG A 21 25.90 18.93 15.53
N LYS A 22 25.18 18.23 14.65
CA LYS A 22 25.02 16.78 14.67
C LYS A 22 25.70 16.08 13.48
N GLY A 23 26.48 16.81 12.68
CA GLY A 23 27.21 16.26 11.54
C GLY A 23 26.34 15.90 10.33
N TYR A 24 25.20 16.57 10.13
CA TYR A 24 24.23 16.32 9.06
C TYR A 24 23.76 14.85 8.99
N PRO A 25 23.07 14.37 10.05
CA PRO A 25 22.73 12.95 10.16
C PRO A 25 21.67 12.47 9.16
N VAL A 26 20.99 13.40 8.47
CA VAL A 26 19.93 13.11 7.51
C VAL A 26 20.48 13.30 6.10
N SER A 27 20.58 12.19 5.36
CA SER A 27 20.87 12.27 3.93
C SER A 27 19.63 12.72 3.17
N ASN A 28 19.84 13.58 2.18
CA ASN A 28 18.81 14.00 1.23
C ASN A 28 18.85 13.21 -0.08
N ASN A 29 19.73 12.21 -0.20
CA ASN A 29 19.75 11.26 -1.30
C ASN A 29 18.84 10.07 -0.96
N LEU A 30 17.83 9.83 -1.81
CA LEU A 30 16.86 8.75 -1.61
C LEU A 30 17.53 7.37 -1.55
N LYS A 31 18.68 7.17 -2.23
CA LYS A 31 19.42 5.89 -2.23
C LYS A 31 19.94 5.50 -0.84
N ASP A 32 20.17 6.48 0.03
CA ASP A 32 20.58 6.20 1.41
C ASP A 32 19.43 5.70 2.28
N TRP A 33 18.19 5.79 1.77
CA TRP A 33 16.94 5.34 2.37
C TRP A 33 16.37 4.10 1.66
N VAL A 34 17.18 3.33 0.94
CA VAL A 34 16.67 2.16 0.21
C VAL A 34 16.19 1.08 1.19
N PRO A 35 14.99 0.51 0.98
CA PRO A 35 14.49 -0.63 1.74
C PRO A 35 15.47 -1.80 1.74
N ILE A 36 15.40 -2.63 2.78
CA ILE A 36 16.24 -3.81 2.88
C ILE A 36 15.61 -4.88 1.99
N THR A 37 16.07 -4.97 0.76
CA THR A 37 15.55 -5.90 -0.26
C THR A 37 16.29 -7.24 -0.29
N GLU A 38 17.36 -7.39 0.49
CA GLU A 38 18.19 -8.60 0.53
C GLU A 38 18.07 -9.31 1.88
N PHE A 39 18.03 -10.65 1.86
CA PHE A 39 18.22 -11.50 3.05
C PHE A 39 19.64 -11.30 3.61
N ARG A 40 19.80 -10.27 4.44
CA ARG A 40 21.01 -9.99 5.20
C ARG A 40 20.92 -10.69 6.57
N PRO A 41 22.06 -11.01 7.21
CA PRO A 41 22.08 -11.41 8.61
C PRO A 41 21.28 -10.43 9.50
N MET A 42 20.56 -10.96 10.50
CA MET A 42 19.64 -10.17 11.35
C MET A 42 20.30 -8.96 12.03
N ASP A 43 21.59 -9.04 12.36
CA ASP A 43 22.36 -7.94 12.94
C ASP A 43 22.51 -6.76 11.96
N VAL A 44 22.70 -7.04 10.66
CA VAL A 44 22.79 -6.01 9.62
C VAL A 44 21.43 -5.33 9.42
N LEU A 45 20.35 -6.12 9.45
CA LEU A 45 18.97 -5.65 9.38
C LEU A 45 18.68 -4.69 10.55
N LEU A 46 18.94 -5.12 11.78
CA LEU A 46 18.72 -4.31 12.99
C LEU A 46 19.56 -3.02 12.98
N ARG A 47 20.82 -3.07 12.50
CA ARG A 47 21.65 -1.88 12.36
C ARG A 47 21.03 -0.88 11.38
N LYS A 48 20.53 -1.34 10.23
CA LYS A 48 19.89 -0.47 9.23
C LYS A 48 18.58 0.13 9.72
N ILE A 49 17.78 -0.65 10.44
CA ILE A 49 16.58 -0.15 11.12
C ILE A 49 16.96 0.95 12.12
N SER A 50 18.00 0.73 12.92
CA SER A 50 18.51 1.72 13.89
C SER A 50 19.03 2.99 13.22
N GLU A 51 19.78 2.88 12.12
CA GLU A 51 20.22 4.02 11.31
C GLU A 51 19.05 4.83 10.76
N SER A 52 18.02 4.15 10.21
CA SER A 52 16.82 4.81 9.70
C SER A 52 16.06 5.51 10.84
N TRP A 53 15.84 4.81 11.95
CA TRP A 53 15.22 5.39 13.14
C TRP A 53 15.95 6.64 13.64
N ALA A 54 17.27 6.63 13.68
CA ALA A 54 18.05 7.79 14.10
C ALA A 54 17.75 9.03 13.23
N ARG A 55 17.49 8.85 11.93
CA ARG A 55 17.09 9.92 11.00
C ARG A 55 15.67 10.40 11.28
N TRP A 56 14.70 9.50 11.39
CA TRP A 56 13.31 9.83 11.74
C TRP A 56 13.22 10.56 13.08
N ARG A 57 13.93 10.06 14.10
CA ARG A 57 14.04 10.70 15.42
C ARG A 57 14.68 12.09 15.35
N PHE A 58 15.70 12.27 14.51
CA PHE A 58 16.31 13.59 14.32
C PHE A 58 15.33 14.61 13.72
N LEU A 59 14.50 14.15 12.77
CA LEU A 59 13.43 14.91 12.11
C LEU A 59 12.15 15.07 12.96
N SER A 60 12.02 14.36 14.08
CA SER A 60 10.83 14.43 14.94
C SER A 60 10.36 15.87 15.24
N PRO A 61 11.23 16.84 15.59
CA PRO A 61 10.76 18.21 15.82
C PRO A 61 10.26 18.94 14.57
N PHE A 62 10.73 18.56 13.38
CA PHE A 62 10.20 19.09 12.12
C PHE A 62 8.77 18.57 11.88
N PHE A 63 8.54 17.28 12.10
CA PHE A 63 7.18 16.74 11.98
C PHE A 63 6.25 17.31 13.06
N ALA A 64 6.73 17.46 14.29
CA ALA A 64 5.96 18.06 15.37
C ALA A 64 5.56 19.51 15.07
N SER A 65 6.43 20.32 14.44
CA SER A 65 6.08 21.69 14.02
C SER A 65 5.00 21.74 12.92
N HIS A 66 4.70 20.60 12.29
CA HIS A 66 3.63 20.44 11.31
C HIS A 66 2.42 19.66 11.89
N GLY A 67 2.35 19.50 13.21
CA GLY A 67 1.26 18.83 13.92
C GLY A 67 1.28 17.31 13.75
N LEU A 68 2.47 16.71 13.65
CA LEU A 68 2.67 15.27 13.47
C LEU A 68 3.60 14.70 14.54
N HIS A 69 3.05 13.81 15.37
CA HIS A 69 3.72 13.15 16.47
C HIS A 69 4.16 11.76 16.04
N ILE A 70 5.43 11.60 15.68
CA ILE A 70 5.96 10.31 15.21
C ILE A 70 5.98 9.27 16.32
N TYR A 71 5.78 8.00 15.96
CA TYR A 71 5.90 6.89 16.90
C TYR A 71 7.34 6.73 17.36
N HIS A 72 7.50 6.22 18.58
CA HIS A 72 8.79 6.06 19.23
C HIS A 72 9.28 4.61 19.21
N MET A 73 10.59 4.41 19.03
CA MET A 73 11.25 3.11 19.15
C MET A 73 12.40 3.21 20.16
N GLU A 74 12.37 2.36 21.21
CA GLU A 74 13.39 2.34 22.28
C GLU A 74 14.49 1.31 22.01
N GLU A 75 14.14 0.02 22.01
CA GLU A 75 15.10 -1.11 21.94
C GLU A 75 14.87 -2.02 20.73
N GLY A 76 14.45 -1.43 19.61
CA GLY A 76 14.09 -2.15 18.39
C GLY A 76 12.58 -2.21 18.15
N PRO A 77 12.14 -2.80 17.03
CA PRO A 77 10.73 -2.87 16.67
C PRO A 77 9.91 -3.64 17.72
N PRO A 78 8.61 -3.35 17.85
CA PRO A 78 7.84 -2.39 17.05
C PRO A 78 7.92 -0.95 17.60
N ALA A 79 7.55 0.03 16.79
CA ALA A 79 7.41 1.43 17.23
C ALA A 79 6.06 1.60 17.91
N LYS A 80 6.08 2.33 19.02
CA LYS A 80 4.95 2.58 19.90
C LYS A 80 4.33 3.94 19.62
N PRO A 81 2.99 4.06 19.71
CA PRO A 81 2.32 5.33 19.49
C PRO A 81 2.83 6.42 20.45
N PRO A 82 2.71 7.70 20.07
CA PRO A 82 3.00 8.79 20.98
C PRO A 82 2.04 8.77 22.18
N LYS A 83 2.51 9.23 23.36
CA LYS A 83 1.68 9.30 24.57
C LYS A 83 0.52 10.30 24.42
N TYR A 84 0.74 11.36 23.66
CA TYR A 84 -0.26 12.38 23.35
C TYR A 84 -0.04 12.93 21.93
N PRO A 85 -1.11 13.34 21.22
CA PRO A 85 -2.51 13.14 21.60
C PRO A 85 -2.88 11.66 21.62
N LEU A 86 -3.98 11.31 22.30
CA LEU A 86 -4.52 9.93 22.26
C LEU A 86 -5.14 9.65 20.89
N SER A 87 -5.25 8.38 20.52
CA SER A 87 -5.92 8.01 19.27
C SER A 87 -7.37 8.45 19.32
N GLN A 88 -7.83 9.14 18.27
CA GLN A 88 -9.22 9.52 18.15
C GLN A 88 -10.00 8.37 17.51
N HIS A 89 -11.00 7.86 18.23
CA HIS A 89 -11.98 6.93 17.67
C HIS A 89 -12.92 7.69 16.74
N THR A 90 -12.58 7.75 15.45
CA THR A 90 -13.54 8.22 14.45
C THR A 90 -14.68 7.20 14.35
N GLY A 91 -15.93 7.67 14.33
CA GLY A 91 -17.11 6.83 14.10
C GLY A 91 -17.05 6.06 12.77
N THR A 92 -18.07 5.27 12.46
CA THR A 92 -18.04 4.21 11.43
C THR A 92 -17.83 4.66 9.98
N ASP A 93 -17.84 5.95 9.64
CA ASP A 93 -17.55 6.38 8.26
C ASP A 93 -17.06 7.84 8.16
N ILE A 94 -15.79 8.07 8.52
CA ILE A 94 -15.12 9.35 8.26
C ILE A 94 -13.97 9.09 7.30
N TRP A 95 -14.27 8.91 6.00
CA TRP A 95 -13.24 8.96 4.98
C TRP A 95 -12.36 10.21 5.18
N PRO A 96 -11.03 10.10 5.21
CA PRO A 96 -10.23 8.95 4.75
C PRO A 96 -9.64 8.08 5.87
N TRP A 97 -10.17 8.16 7.08
CA TRP A 97 -9.62 7.50 8.25
C TRP A 97 -10.01 6.02 8.32
N ALA A 98 -9.12 5.23 8.92
CA ALA A 98 -9.39 3.83 9.16
C ALA A 98 -10.38 3.66 10.31
N ARG A 99 -11.18 2.60 10.24
CA ARG A 99 -12.01 2.14 11.35
C ARG A 99 -11.15 1.39 12.37
N HIS A 100 -11.60 1.40 13.61
CA HIS A 100 -10.84 0.88 14.73
C HIS A 100 -11.31 -0.55 15.04
N ALA A 101 -10.37 -1.49 15.07
CA ALA A 101 -10.57 -2.88 15.50
C ALA A 101 -9.47 -3.30 16.48
N PHE A 102 -9.22 -2.44 17.47
CA PHE A 102 -8.21 -2.62 18.52
C PHE A 102 -8.75 -2.16 19.88
N GLU A 103 -8.13 -2.61 20.97
CA GLU A 103 -8.62 -2.36 22.34
C GLU A 103 -7.76 -1.35 23.09
N THR A 104 -6.45 -1.34 22.86
CA THR A 104 -5.51 -0.45 23.58
C THR A 104 -4.58 0.31 22.63
N GLU A 105 -3.95 1.38 23.13
CA GLU A 105 -2.93 2.12 22.38
C GLU A 105 -1.77 1.19 21.96
N GLU A 106 -1.41 0.21 22.78
CA GLU A 106 -0.35 -0.74 22.45
C GLU A 106 -0.66 -1.58 21.21
N ASP A 107 -1.94 -1.84 20.90
CA ASP A 107 -2.35 -2.54 19.68
C ASP A 107 -2.07 -1.72 18.41
N LEU A 108 -1.88 -0.39 18.53
CA LEU A 108 -1.47 0.48 17.42
C LEU A 108 0.00 0.34 17.05
N SER A 109 0.79 -0.42 17.81
CA SER A 109 2.21 -0.66 17.54
C SER A 109 2.42 -0.97 16.05
N PHE A 110 3.40 -0.33 15.43
CA PHE A 110 3.70 -0.51 14.02
C PHE A 110 4.97 -1.32 13.87
N ASP A 111 4.88 -2.38 13.08
CA ASP A 111 6.01 -3.23 12.76
C ASP A 111 6.59 -2.82 11.40
N PHE A 112 7.91 -2.67 11.30
CA PHE A 112 8.58 -2.06 10.14
C PHE A 112 9.89 -2.75 9.81
N TYR A 113 9.97 -4.08 9.96
CA TYR A 113 11.19 -4.83 9.66
C TYR A 113 11.81 -4.45 8.30
N ASN A 114 11.03 -4.01 7.30
CA ASN A 114 11.54 -3.61 5.99
C ASN A 114 11.25 -2.16 5.55
N ALA A 115 10.68 -1.32 6.41
CA ALA A 115 9.97 -0.11 5.99
C ALA A 115 10.75 1.21 6.28
N VAL A 116 11.99 1.33 5.80
CA VAL A 116 12.88 2.46 6.19
C VAL A 116 12.47 3.84 5.64
N ARG A 117 11.64 3.90 4.60
CA ARG A 117 11.10 5.15 4.01
C ARG A 117 9.75 5.56 4.55
N VAL A 118 9.14 4.76 5.42
CA VAL A 118 7.83 5.05 6.00
C VAL A 118 7.96 5.07 7.51
N TRP A 119 7.24 5.99 8.16
CA TRP A 119 7.17 6.04 9.60
C TRP A 119 5.76 6.40 10.05
N PRO A 120 5.19 5.67 11.02
CA PRO A 120 3.88 5.99 11.56
C PRO A 120 3.96 7.24 12.45
N ALA A 121 2.89 8.03 12.41
CA ALA A 121 2.71 9.20 13.24
C ALA A 121 1.22 9.37 13.58
N ARG A 122 0.95 10.31 14.49
CA ARG A 122 -0.39 10.76 14.84
C ARG A 122 -0.49 12.26 14.63
N ASP A 123 -1.60 12.74 14.07
CA ASP A 123 -1.83 14.18 13.93
C ASP A 123 -2.31 14.82 15.25
N ASP A 124 -2.39 16.15 15.31
CA ASP A 124 -2.85 16.87 16.50
C ASP A 124 -4.30 16.55 16.93
N ASN A 125 -5.11 16.01 16.03
CA ASN A 125 -6.49 15.61 16.30
C ASN A 125 -6.58 14.17 16.84
N GLY A 126 -5.49 13.40 16.79
CA GLY A 126 -5.47 12.02 17.22
C GLY A 126 -5.66 11.01 16.08
N HIS A 127 -5.64 11.43 14.81
CA HIS A 127 -5.74 10.51 13.68
C HIS A 127 -4.41 9.82 13.37
N GLU A 128 -4.47 8.53 13.06
CA GLU A 128 -3.30 7.75 12.67
C GLU A 128 -2.90 8.02 11.22
N VAL A 129 -1.62 8.31 11.00
CA VAL A 129 -1.05 8.62 9.68
C VAL A 129 0.24 7.87 9.43
N ILE A 130 0.61 7.74 8.16
CA ILE A 130 1.92 7.31 7.70
C ILE A 130 2.61 8.49 7.04
N ILE A 131 3.87 8.74 7.44
CA ILE A 131 4.77 9.67 6.77
C ILE A 131 5.69 8.84 5.86
N ARG A 132 5.73 9.17 4.58
CA ARG A 132 6.53 8.48 3.58
C ARG A 132 7.49 9.42 2.88
N LEU A 133 8.78 9.07 2.83
CA LEU A 133 9.76 9.77 2.01
C LEU A 133 9.59 9.35 0.54
N ALA A 134 8.93 10.19 -0.27
CA ALA A 134 8.59 9.88 -1.66
C ALA A 134 9.68 10.26 -2.66
N SER A 135 10.47 11.30 -2.37
CA SER A 135 11.52 11.80 -3.27
C SER A 135 12.66 12.46 -2.49
N GLY A 136 13.89 12.33 -3.01
CA GLY A 136 15.08 13.01 -2.50
C GLY A 136 15.43 14.26 -3.30
N ALA A 137 16.48 14.97 -2.89
CA ALA A 137 16.85 16.27 -3.47
C ALA A 137 17.38 16.21 -4.90
N SER A 138 17.87 15.06 -5.36
CA SER A 138 18.54 14.92 -6.65
C SER A 138 17.59 14.69 -7.81
N GLU A 139 16.41 14.11 -7.57
CA GLU A 139 15.47 13.74 -8.62
C GLU A 139 14.03 13.61 -8.13
N VAL A 140 13.10 14.06 -8.97
CA VAL A 140 11.67 13.77 -8.80
C VAL A 140 11.42 12.34 -9.23
N THR A 141 10.94 11.52 -8.29
CA THR A 141 10.64 10.11 -8.51
C THR A 141 9.30 9.94 -9.22
N ASP A 142 9.12 8.80 -9.89
CA ASP A 142 7.80 8.43 -10.41
C ASP A 142 6.76 8.28 -9.31
N GLU A 143 7.16 7.81 -8.14
CA GLU A 143 6.31 7.78 -6.95
C GLU A 143 5.72 9.17 -6.61
N LEU A 144 6.55 10.22 -6.57
CA LEU A 144 6.06 11.56 -6.29
C LEU A 144 5.15 12.09 -7.42
N ARG A 145 5.46 11.77 -8.69
CA ARG A 145 4.60 12.10 -9.84
C ARG A 145 3.23 11.41 -9.73
N ALA A 146 3.22 10.12 -9.38
CA ALA A 146 2.01 9.35 -9.13
C ALA A 146 1.18 9.99 -8.01
N PHE A 147 1.80 10.33 -6.87
CA PHE A 147 1.07 11.00 -5.78
C PHE A 147 0.42 12.30 -6.23
N HIS A 148 1.13 13.16 -6.97
CA HIS A 148 0.55 14.41 -7.48
C HIS A 148 -0.61 14.16 -8.46
N ARG A 149 -0.45 13.23 -9.41
CA ARG A 149 -1.50 12.90 -10.40
C ARG A 149 -2.74 12.33 -9.72
N LEU A 150 -2.55 11.37 -8.83
CA LEU A 150 -3.62 10.67 -8.13
C LEU A 150 -4.35 11.57 -7.13
N ASN A 151 -3.74 12.67 -6.65
CA ASN A 151 -4.33 13.55 -5.63
C ASN A 151 -4.84 14.90 -6.18
N THR A 152 -4.97 15.02 -7.50
CA THR A 152 -5.74 16.15 -8.07
C THR A 152 -7.21 16.09 -7.65
N PRO A 153 -7.93 17.22 -7.57
CA PRO A 153 -9.37 17.21 -7.26
C PRO A 153 -10.17 16.29 -8.18
N LYS A 154 -9.86 16.28 -9.49
CA LYS A 154 -10.48 15.38 -10.48
C LYS A 154 -10.22 13.92 -10.14
N ALA A 155 -8.95 13.54 -9.92
CA ALA A 155 -8.60 12.16 -9.59
C ALA A 155 -9.23 11.70 -8.26
N ARG A 156 -9.29 12.56 -7.24
CA ARG A 156 -9.92 12.24 -5.94
C ARG A 156 -11.45 12.12 -6.01
N SER A 157 -12.08 12.79 -6.96
CA SER A 157 -13.53 12.70 -7.17
C SER A 157 -13.97 11.42 -7.90
N ASP A 158 -13.04 10.72 -8.56
CA ASP A 158 -13.34 9.44 -9.20
C ASP A 158 -13.38 8.32 -8.14
N PRO A 159 -14.53 7.65 -7.92
CA PRO A 159 -14.66 6.60 -6.90
C PRO A 159 -13.79 5.37 -7.19
N ARG A 160 -13.35 5.18 -8.44
CA ARG A 160 -12.44 4.11 -8.84
C ARG A 160 -11.03 4.34 -8.33
N ASN A 161 -10.71 5.54 -7.83
CA ASN A 161 -9.40 5.84 -7.27
C ASN A 161 -9.18 5.17 -5.90
N ARG A 162 -8.83 3.88 -5.94
CA ARG A 162 -8.51 3.05 -4.78
C ARG A 162 -7.07 3.27 -4.30
N THR A 163 -6.71 4.52 -3.99
CA THR A 163 -5.42 4.85 -3.39
C THR A 163 -5.62 5.80 -2.22
N LEU A 164 -4.70 5.81 -1.26
CA LEU A 164 -4.81 6.69 -0.09
C LEU A 164 -4.64 8.17 -0.49
N PRO A 165 -5.47 9.08 0.05
CA PRO A 165 -5.30 10.50 -0.22
C PRO A 165 -4.09 11.05 0.51
N VAL A 166 -3.38 11.97 -0.13
CA VAL A 166 -2.31 12.74 0.50
C VAL A 166 -2.91 13.89 1.29
N LEU A 167 -2.62 13.92 2.59
CA LEU A 167 -3.06 14.94 3.53
C LEU A 167 -2.12 16.15 3.51
N LYS A 168 -0.81 15.90 3.43
CA LYS A 168 0.24 16.94 3.44
C LYS A 168 1.43 16.50 2.58
N TYR A 169 2.00 17.47 1.87
CA TYR A 169 3.35 17.36 1.30
C TYR A 169 4.28 18.25 2.13
N LEU A 170 5.35 17.68 2.69
CA LEU A 170 6.31 18.39 3.53
C LEU A 170 7.68 18.37 2.88
N ASN A 171 8.31 19.55 2.74
CA ASN A 171 9.61 19.69 2.10
C ASN A 171 10.72 19.84 3.15
N PHE A 172 11.80 19.06 3.04
CA PHE A 172 12.97 19.19 3.90
C PHE A 172 14.27 18.93 3.13
N ASP A 173 15.11 19.96 2.98
CA ASP A 173 16.41 19.87 2.30
C ASP A 173 16.35 19.26 0.88
N GLY A 174 15.27 19.57 0.16
CA GLY A 174 14.97 19.01 -1.17
C GLY A 174 14.30 17.63 -1.16
N MET A 175 14.13 17.00 0.01
CA MET A 175 13.29 15.81 0.14
C MET A 175 11.83 16.18 0.22
N VAL A 176 10.96 15.28 -0.28
CA VAL A 176 9.51 15.41 -0.19
C VAL A 176 8.95 14.25 0.62
N PHE A 177 8.35 14.59 1.76
CA PHE A 177 7.58 13.67 2.58
C PHE A 177 6.09 13.80 2.26
N VAL A 178 5.44 12.67 2.12
CA VAL A 178 4.01 12.53 1.84
C VAL A 178 3.33 11.96 3.08
N VAL A 179 2.31 12.65 3.58
CA VAL A 179 1.54 12.23 4.76
C VAL A 179 0.20 11.69 4.29
N MET A 180 -0.14 10.47 4.68
CA MET A 180 -1.37 9.77 4.29
C MET A 180 -2.05 9.17 5.54
N PRO A 181 -3.37 8.91 5.51
CA PRO A 181 -4.03 8.15 6.56
C PRO A 181 -3.37 6.79 6.73
N ARG A 182 -3.27 6.30 7.97
CA ARG A 182 -2.77 4.95 8.23
C ARG A 182 -3.93 3.96 8.11
N TRP A 183 -3.85 3.12 7.09
CA TRP A 183 -4.59 1.88 6.99
C TRP A 183 -3.58 0.74 7.18
N ALA A 184 -3.97 -0.37 7.82
CA ALA A 184 -2.98 -1.38 8.24
C ALA A 184 -3.35 -2.82 7.90
N THR A 185 -4.65 -3.14 7.79
CA THR A 185 -5.08 -4.52 7.59
C THR A 185 -4.89 -4.95 6.13
N GLU A 186 -4.18 -6.06 5.90
CA GLU A 186 -3.96 -6.65 4.58
C GLU A 186 -5.22 -7.41 4.09
N PRO A 187 -5.90 -6.96 3.02
CA PRO A 187 -7.16 -7.54 2.60
C PRO A 187 -7.01 -8.86 1.85
N PHE A 188 -5.85 -9.16 1.26
CA PHE A 188 -5.54 -10.48 0.68
C PHE A 188 -4.76 -11.38 1.67
N GLY A 189 -4.63 -10.96 2.93
CA GLY A 189 -3.92 -11.74 3.96
C GLY A 189 -4.78 -12.87 4.55
N PRO A 190 -4.19 -13.99 5.00
CA PRO A 190 -4.91 -15.14 5.55
C PRO A 190 -5.53 -14.89 6.95
N PHE A 191 -5.31 -13.72 7.54
CA PHE A 191 -5.72 -13.37 8.90
C PHE A 191 -7.06 -12.63 8.96
N VAL A 192 -7.58 -12.19 7.80
CA VAL A 192 -8.89 -11.54 7.70
C VAL A 192 -9.86 -12.54 7.07
N THR A 193 -10.90 -12.90 7.83
CA THR A 193 -11.90 -13.86 7.35
C THR A 193 -12.91 -13.20 6.43
N PHE A 194 -13.50 -14.01 5.54
CA PHE A 194 -14.65 -13.63 4.73
C PHE A 194 -15.86 -14.39 5.24
N SER A 195 -16.98 -13.70 5.40
CA SER A 195 -18.23 -14.30 5.84
C SER A 195 -19.07 -14.80 4.68
N THR A 196 -18.92 -14.18 3.50
CA THR A 196 -19.71 -14.50 2.31
C THR A 196 -18.87 -14.49 1.05
N ILE A 197 -19.29 -15.25 0.04
CA ILE A 197 -18.72 -15.19 -1.32
C ILE A 197 -18.84 -13.77 -1.90
N SER A 198 -19.93 -13.05 -1.61
CA SER A 198 -20.08 -11.65 -2.04
C SER A 198 -18.97 -10.72 -1.54
N GLU A 199 -18.39 -10.96 -0.36
CA GLU A 199 -17.27 -10.16 0.14
C GLU A 199 -15.97 -10.41 -0.65
N LEU A 200 -15.77 -11.64 -1.11
CA LEU A 200 -14.63 -12.01 -1.98
C LEU A 200 -14.74 -11.33 -3.35
N PHE A 201 -15.93 -11.36 -3.97
CA PHE A 201 -16.16 -10.65 -5.23
C PHE A 201 -15.96 -9.14 -5.06
N HIS A 202 -16.53 -8.55 -4.01
CA HIS A 202 -16.39 -7.11 -3.75
C HIS A 202 -14.92 -6.70 -3.58
N LEU A 203 -14.09 -7.55 -2.95
CA LEU A 203 -12.65 -7.33 -2.84
C LEU A 203 -11.97 -7.34 -4.22
N ALA A 204 -12.19 -8.40 -5.02
CA ALA A 204 -11.58 -8.54 -6.33
C ALA A 204 -11.99 -7.39 -7.28
N GLU A 205 -13.28 -7.10 -7.38
CA GLU A 205 -13.81 -5.98 -8.17
C GLU A 205 -13.20 -4.65 -7.76
N SER A 206 -13.12 -4.38 -6.45
CA SER A 206 -12.55 -3.15 -5.92
C SER A 206 -11.12 -2.92 -6.40
N PHE A 207 -10.27 -3.95 -6.38
CA PHE A 207 -8.89 -3.81 -6.82
C PHE A 207 -8.75 -3.77 -8.34
N PHE A 208 -9.56 -4.52 -9.10
CA PHE A 208 -9.54 -4.42 -10.57
C PHE A 208 -10.05 -3.08 -11.06
N GLU A 209 -11.07 -2.50 -10.42
CA GLU A 209 -11.54 -1.13 -10.65
C GLU A 209 -10.44 -0.10 -10.33
N GLY A 210 -9.75 -0.27 -9.20
CA GLY A 210 -8.59 0.55 -8.86
C GLY A 210 -7.46 0.45 -9.88
N LEU A 211 -7.20 -0.75 -10.39
CA LEU A 211 -6.14 -1.00 -11.36
C LEU A 211 -6.48 -0.39 -12.73
N GLU A 212 -7.74 -0.51 -13.18
CA GLU A 212 -8.24 0.19 -14.35
C GLU A 212 -7.99 1.70 -14.23
N PHE A 213 -8.36 2.30 -13.09
CA PHE A 213 -8.13 3.72 -12.85
C PHE A 213 -6.64 4.10 -12.90
N LEU A 214 -5.76 3.30 -12.29
CA LEU A 214 -4.31 3.54 -12.37
C LEU A 214 -3.80 3.51 -13.82
N HIS A 215 -4.23 2.51 -14.60
CA HIS A 215 -3.84 2.34 -16.00
C HIS A 215 -4.37 3.49 -16.89
N GLU A 216 -5.61 3.93 -16.68
CA GLU A 216 -6.18 5.11 -17.33
C GLU A 216 -5.37 6.38 -17.02
N ASN A 217 -4.80 6.48 -15.82
CA ASN A 217 -3.90 7.57 -15.40
C ASN A 217 -2.43 7.32 -15.75
N ARG A 218 -2.15 6.31 -16.57
CA ARG A 218 -0.81 5.99 -17.11
C ARG A 218 0.21 5.66 -16.02
N ILE A 219 -0.24 5.00 -14.96
CA ILE A 219 0.58 4.53 -13.84
C ILE A 219 0.52 3.00 -13.81
N ALA A 220 1.67 2.37 -14.03
CA ALA A 220 1.86 0.95 -13.69
C ALA A 220 2.43 0.87 -12.28
N HIS A 221 1.83 0.08 -11.40
CA HIS A 221 2.22 -0.07 -10.00
C HIS A 221 3.53 -0.87 -9.84
N ARG A 222 3.69 -1.96 -10.62
CA ARG A 222 4.89 -2.82 -10.73
C ARG A 222 5.30 -3.57 -9.45
N ASP A 223 4.50 -3.49 -8.38
CA ASP A 223 4.72 -4.22 -7.12
C ASP A 223 3.40 -4.55 -6.43
N ILE A 224 2.40 -5.01 -7.20
CA ILE A 224 1.14 -5.50 -6.65
C ILE A 224 1.39 -6.81 -5.92
N TYR A 225 1.27 -6.75 -4.60
CA TYR A 225 1.47 -7.85 -3.66
C TYR A 225 0.52 -7.65 -2.47
N HIS A 226 0.08 -8.71 -1.79
CA HIS A 226 -0.89 -8.56 -0.69
C HIS A 226 -0.48 -7.53 0.37
N THR A 227 0.82 -7.40 0.69
CA THR A 227 1.32 -6.42 1.68
C THR A 227 1.28 -4.97 1.19
N ASN A 228 1.13 -4.75 -0.12
CA ASN A 228 1.00 -3.43 -0.75
C ASN A 228 -0.47 -3.08 -1.04
N THR A 229 -1.38 -3.79 -0.38
CA THR A 229 -2.82 -3.54 -0.39
C THR A 229 -3.30 -3.40 1.04
N VAL A 230 -4.24 -2.48 1.27
CA VAL A 230 -4.77 -2.21 2.60
C VAL A 230 -6.29 -2.07 2.57
N MET A 231 -6.94 -2.40 3.66
CA MET A 231 -8.33 -2.02 3.94
C MET A 231 -8.39 -0.95 5.03
N ASN A 232 -9.48 -0.19 5.06
CA ASN A 232 -9.72 0.92 5.99
C ASN A 232 -9.97 0.48 7.43
N VAL A 233 -9.09 -0.35 7.97
CA VAL A 233 -9.12 -0.82 9.36
C VAL A 233 -7.69 -0.80 9.92
N ILE A 234 -7.57 -0.39 11.18
CA ILE A 234 -6.41 -0.66 12.00
C ILE A 234 -6.85 -1.66 13.07
N CYS A 235 -6.12 -2.75 13.17
CA CYS A 235 -6.47 -3.89 13.98
C CYS A 235 -5.27 -4.38 14.79
N LYS A 236 -5.54 -5.14 15.85
CA LYS A 236 -4.50 -5.81 16.63
C LYS A 236 -3.67 -6.76 15.73
N PRO A 237 -2.34 -6.59 15.63
CA PRO A 237 -1.49 -7.48 14.86
C PRO A 237 -1.60 -8.94 15.31
N GLY A 238 -1.70 -9.87 14.36
CA GLY A 238 -1.70 -11.31 14.60
C GLY A 238 -2.97 -11.88 15.26
N ALA A 239 -3.97 -11.06 15.55
CA ALA A 239 -5.26 -11.54 16.03
C ALA A 239 -6.11 -12.04 14.85
N GLN A 240 -6.75 -13.21 15.00
CA GLN A 240 -7.85 -13.57 14.11
C GLN A 240 -8.95 -12.54 14.30
N GLN A 241 -9.33 -11.88 13.22
CA GLN A 241 -10.35 -10.85 13.26
C GLN A 241 -11.66 -11.42 12.75
N GLY A 242 -12.74 -11.03 13.43
CA GLY A 242 -14.10 -11.27 12.95
C GLY A 242 -14.36 -10.55 11.63
N ASN A 243 -15.62 -10.48 11.21
CA ASN A 243 -15.94 -9.82 9.95
C ASN A 243 -15.65 -8.31 10.02
N LEU A 244 -14.58 -7.89 9.33
CA LEU A 244 -14.21 -6.49 9.17
C LEU A 244 -14.75 -5.87 7.88
N ARG A 245 -15.44 -6.64 7.03
CA ARG A 245 -15.88 -6.26 5.69
C ARG A 245 -17.34 -5.83 5.67
N VAL A 246 -17.74 -5.02 6.64
CA VAL A 246 -19.10 -4.45 6.68
C VAL A 246 -19.41 -3.75 5.36
N LYS A 247 -20.47 -4.23 4.69
CA LYS A 247 -20.91 -3.72 3.37
C LYS A 247 -21.20 -2.23 3.46
N GLY A 248 -20.71 -1.46 2.48
CA GLY A 248 -20.86 0.00 2.42
C GLY A 248 -19.83 0.78 3.23
N GLU A 249 -19.20 0.17 4.23
CA GLU A 249 -18.17 0.82 5.06
C GLU A 249 -16.75 0.40 4.66
N VAL A 250 -16.56 -0.84 4.23
CA VAL A 250 -15.23 -1.36 3.87
C VAL A 250 -14.72 -0.72 2.59
N LYS A 251 -13.49 -0.19 2.66
CA LYS A 251 -12.79 0.42 1.54
C LYS A 251 -11.40 -0.22 1.43
N TYR A 252 -10.92 -0.33 0.20
CA TYR A 252 -9.63 -0.92 -0.13
C TYR A 252 -8.77 0.07 -0.90
N ALA A 253 -7.44 -0.01 -0.73
CA ALA A 253 -6.51 0.84 -1.42
C ALA A 253 -5.20 0.14 -1.77
N PHE A 254 -4.62 0.50 -2.91
CA PHE A 254 -3.21 0.29 -3.25
C PHE A 254 -2.33 1.27 -2.47
N ILE A 255 -1.16 0.79 -2.04
CA ILE A 255 -0.11 1.57 -1.39
C ILE A 255 1.26 1.16 -1.95
N ASP A 256 2.30 1.91 -1.56
CA ASP A 256 3.69 1.65 -1.95
C ASP A 256 3.95 1.77 -3.45
N PHE A 257 4.06 3.01 -3.92
CA PHE A 257 4.30 3.34 -5.33
C PHE A 257 5.80 3.44 -5.67
N ASP A 258 6.68 2.79 -4.90
CA ASP A 258 8.13 2.97 -5.08
C ASP A 258 8.68 2.45 -6.40
N ALA A 259 8.09 1.35 -6.90
CA ALA A 259 8.45 0.68 -8.13
C ALA A 259 7.65 1.21 -9.33
N CYS A 260 6.68 2.11 -9.08
CA CYS A 260 5.73 2.50 -10.10
C CYS A 260 6.42 3.18 -11.27
N LEU A 261 5.82 3.04 -12.45
CA LEU A 261 6.19 3.76 -13.65
C LEU A 261 5.07 4.75 -13.97
N THR A 262 5.38 6.04 -13.97
CA THR A 262 4.43 7.10 -14.28
C THR A 262 4.74 7.67 -15.67
N LEU A 263 3.91 7.33 -16.66
CA LEU A 263 4.10 7.80 -18.04
C LEU A 263 3.41 9.16 -18.29
N PRO A 264 3.75 9.85 -19.38
CA PRO A 264 2.94 10.95 -19.91
C PRO A 264 1.48 10.52 -20.16
N GLU A 265 0.53 11.46 -20.05
CA GLU A 265 -0.91 11.16 -20.17
C GLU A 265 -1.34 10.68 -21.57
N ASP A 266 -0.59 11.08 -22.60
CA ASP A 266 -0.79 10.71 -24.00
C ASP A 266 -0.05 9.42 -24.40
N ALA A 267 0.68 8.79 -23.47
CA ALA A 267 1.41 7.57 -23.75
C ALA A 267 0.47 6.41 -24.14
N ASP A 268 0.89 5.63 -25.13
CA ASP A 268 0.28 4.35 -25.47
C ASP A 268 0.82 3.27 -24.51
N ILE A 269 -0.05 2.81 -23.60
CA ILE A 269 0.31 1.81 -22.59
C ILE A 269 0.45 0.41 -23.17
N ASP A 270 -0.10 0.13 -24.34
CA ASP A 270 -0.01 -1.20 -24.96
C ASP A 270 1.35 -1.40 -25.64
N ALA A 271 1.90 -0.32 -26.18
CA ALA A 271 3.20 -0.28 -26.85
C ALA A 271 4.39 -0.17 -25.89
N VAL A 272 4.20 0.24 -24.63
CA VAL A 272 5.30 0.46 -23.70
C VAL A 272 6.05 -0.83 -23.39
N ARG A 273 7.38 -0.73 -23.32
CA ARG A 273 8.26 -1.79 -22.84
C ARG A 273 9.25 -1.23 -21.83
N SER A 274 9.35 -1.86 -20.67
CA SER A 274 10.33 -1.53 -19.63
C SER A 274 11.03 -2.79 -19.14
N GLU A 275 12.20 -2.64 -18.50
CA GLU A 275 12.78 -3.76 -17.77
C GLU A 275 11.82 -4.18 -16.64
N ARG A 276 11.61 -5.49 -16.51
CA ARG A 276 10.75 -6.07 -15.48
C ARG A 276 11.38 -5.89 -14.11
N GLU A 277 10.64 -5.30 -13.17
CA GLU A 277 11.04 -5.25 -11.76
C GLU A 277 10.87 -6.65 -11.15
N MET A 278 11.99 -7.31 -10.84
CA MET A 278 11.97 -8.65 -10.27
C MET A 278 11.67 -8.65 -8.76
N ARG A 279 10.47 -8.19 -8.41
CA ARG A 279 9.92 -8.18 -7.05
C ARG A 279 9.35 -9.56 -6.67
N ASN A 280 8.91 -9.70 -5.41
CA ASN A 280 8.44 -10.98 -4.84
C ASN A 280 7.37 -11.66 -5.70
N GLN A 281 6.42 -10.88 -6.23
CA GLN A 281 5.32 -11.43 -7.01
C GLN A 281 5.77 -12.04 -8.34
N MET A 282 6.78 -11.47 -9.00
CA MET A 282 7.32 -12.03 -10.25
C MET A 282 7.86 -13.44 -10.07
N ALA A 283 8.50 -13.69 -8.92
CA ALA A 283 8.99 -15.02 -8.57
C ALA A 283 7.85 -16.03 -8.35
N LYS A 284 6.75 -15.61 -7.69
CA LYS A 284 5.55 -16.46 -7.51
C LYS A 284 4.89 -16.82 -8.84
N LEU A 285 4.80 -15.83 -9.74
CA LEU A 285 4.30 -16.00 -11.11
C LEU A 285 5.27 -16.73 -12.05
N LYS A 286 6.51 -16.97 -11.62
CA LYS A 286 7.59 -17.53 -12.44
C LYS A 286 7.90 -16.71 -13.71
N LEU A 287 7.65 -15.40 -13.67
CA LEU A 287 8.04 -14.49 -14.73
C LEU A 287 9.57 -14.33 -14.70
N LYS A 288 10.17 -14.21 -15.89
CA LYS A 288 11.64 -14.09 -16.05
C LYS A 288 12.07 -12.63 -16.20
N PRO A 289 13.30 -12.26 -15.84
CA PRO A 289 13.84 -10.94 -16.17
C PRO A 289 13.78 -10.68 -17.69
N GLY A 290 13.63 -9.42 -18.07
CA GLY A 290 13.58 -9.00 -19.48
C GLY A 290 12.67 -7.80 -19.70
N MET A 291 12.55 -7.39 -20.97
CA MET A 291 11.60 -6.35 -21.36
C MET A 291 10.17 -6.88 -21.27
N CYS A 292 9.30 -6.13 -20.61
CA CYS A 292 7.89 -6.48 -20.40
C CYS A 292 7.00 -5.27 -20.66
N ASN A 293 5.69 -5.51 -20.80
CA ASN A 293 4.71 -4.45 -20.61
C ASN A 293 4.34 -4.42 -19.11
N PRO A 294 4.70 -3.35 -18.37
CA PRO A 294 4.48 -3.29 -16.92
C PRO A 294 3.01 -3.29 -16.54
N PHE A 295 2.11 -2.80 -17.40
CA PHE A 295 0.66 -2.81 -17.17
C PHE A 295 0.11 -4.25 -17.28
N LYS A 296 0.64 -5.08 -18.17
CA LYS A 296 0.26 -6.51 -18.25
C LYS A 296 0.76 -7.28 -17.03
N ASP A 297 1.99 -7.02 -16.60
CA ASP A 297 2.54 -7.62 -15.38
C ASP A 297 1.65 -7.28 -14.15
N ASP A 298 1.16 -6.05 -14.03
CA ASP A 298 0.23 -5.65 -12.95
C ASP A 298 -1.08 -6.44 -12.98
N VAL A 299 -1.69 -6.66 -14.15
CA VAL A 299 -2.92 -7.47 -14.28
C VAL A 299 -2.66 -8.89 -13.79
N LEU A 300 -1.55 -9.52 -14.21
CA LEU A 300 -1.21 -10.88 -13.79
C LEU A 300 -0.93 -10.96 -12.27
N CYS A 301 -0.26 -9.94 -11.71
CA CYS A 301 -0.01 -9.86 -10.27
C CYS A 301 -1.31 -9.77 -9.46
N LEU A 302 -2.24 -8.91 -9.87
CA LEU A 302 -3.52 -8.77 -9.20
C LEU A 302 -4.40 -10.02 -9.39
N THR A 303 -4.37 -10.63 -10.58
CA THR A 303 -5.07 -11.90 -10.86
C THR A 303 -4.63 -12.99 -9.91
N PHE A 304 -3.33 -13.11 -9.64
CA PHE A 304 -2.79 -14.07 -8.68
C PHE A 304 -3.25 -13.83 -7.23
N GLU A 305 -3.30 -12.57 -6.78
CA GLU A 305 -3.81 -12.27 -5.44
C GLU A 305 -5.33 -12.54 -5.34
N ALA A 306 -6.09 -12.18 -6.37
CA ALA A 306 -7.53 -12.39 -6.43
C ALA A 306 -7.89 -13.88 -6.52
N GLU A 307 -7.17 -14.69 -7.31
CA GLU A 307 -7.48 -16.13 -7.43
C GLU A 307 -7.28 -16.86 -6.11
N GLY A 308 -6.25 -16.48 -5.36
CA GLY A 308 -5.94 -17.08 -4.06
C GLY A 308 -7.07 -16.87 -3.06
N MET A 309 -7.83 -15.79 -3.18
CA MET A 309 -9.00 -15.56 -2.32
C MET A 309 -10.27 -16.14 -2.91
N LEU A 310 -10.53 -15.93 -4.21
CA LEU A 310 -11.85 -16.16 -4.80
C LEU A 310 -12.09 -17.63 -5.18
N ARG A 311 -11.06 -18.39 -5.58
CA ARG A 311 -11.20 -19.81 -5.97
C ARG A 311 -11.60 -20.75 -4.83
N VAL A 312 -11.67 -20.28 -3.59
CA VAL A 312 -12.30 -21.06 -2.50
C VAL A 312 -13.79 -21.31 -2.73
N ALA A 313 -14.43 -20.53 -3.62
CA ALA A 313 -15.81 -20.72 -4.05
C ALA A 313 -15.95 -21.74 -5.20
N GLU A 314 -14.86 -22.19 -5.82
CA GLU A 314 -14.88 -23.02 -7.04
C GLU A 314 -15.61 -24.36 -6.87
N GLY A 315 -15.67 -24.89 -5.63
CA GLY A 315 -16.39 -26.13 -5.34
C GLY A 315 -17.92 -26.01 -5.45
N SER A 316 -18.49 -24.83 -5.16
CA SER A 316 -19.92 -24.56 -5.33
C SER A 316 -20.23 -23.74 -6.57
N ILE A 317 -19.26 -22.98 -7.09
CA ILE A 317 -19.39 -22.08 -8.25
C ILE A 317 -18.23 -22.35 -9.22
N PRO A 318 -18.30 -23.40 -10.05
CA PRO A 318 -17.21 -23.79 -10.96
C PRO A 318 -16.76 -22.69 -11.93
N GLU A 319 -17.66 -21.77 -12.28
CA GLU A 319 -17.42 -20.63 -13.16
C GLU A 319 -16.35 -19.68 -12.61
N VAL A 320 -16.14 -19.64 -11.28
CA VAL A 320 -15.03 -18.90 -10.67
C VAL A 320 -13.68 -19.43 -11.14
N GLY A 321 -13.51 -20.76 -11.16
CA GLY A 321 -12.28 -21.37 -11.68
C GLY A 321 -12.08 -21.08 -13.16
N GLN A 322 -13.14 -21.23 -13.96
CA GLN A 322 -13.14 -20.96 -15.40
C GLN A 322 -12.77 -19.50 -15.73
N PHE A 323 -13.22 -18.55 -14.91
CA PHE A 323 -12.88 -17.14 -15.06
C PHE A 323 -11.38 -16.89 -14.95
N PHE A 324 -10.72 -17.46 -13.93
CA PHE A 324 -9.27 -17.31 -13.79
C PHE A 324 -8.49 -18.13 -14.82
N ASP A 325 -8.96 -19.33 -15.15
CA ASP A 325 -8.35 -20.17 -16.19
C ASP A 325 -8.37 -19.46 -17.57
N TRP A 326 -9.41 -18.68 -17.86
CA TRP A 326 -9.47 -17.85 -19.05
C TRP A 326 -8.34 -16.81 -19.09
N ILE A 327 -8.06 -16.11 -17.98
CA ILE A 327 -6.97 -15.12 -17.91
C ILE A 327 -5.62 -15.81 -18.08
N TRP A 328 -5.38 -16.91 -17.38
CA TRP A 328 -4.12 -17.66 -17.44
C TRP A 328 -3.91 -18.42 -18.75
N GLY A 329 -4.99 -18.69 -19.49
CA GLY A 329 -4.95 -19.31 -20.81
C GLY A 329 -4.57 -18.35 -21.94
N CYS A 330 -4.59 -17.04 -21.70
CA CYS A 330 -4.13 -16.04 -22.67
C CYS A 330 -2.60 -16.09 -22.83
N ASP A 331 -2.12 -15.87 -24.05
CA ASP A 331 -0.71 -15.55 -24.26
C ASP A 331 -0.36 -14.24 -23.54
N TYR A 332 0.91 -14.09 -23.12
CA TYR A 332 1.34 -12.88 -22.40
C TYR A 332 1.00 -11.60 -23.16
N GLU A 333 1.21 -11.60 -24.48
CA GLU A 333 0.90 -10.43 -25.29
C GLU A 333 -0.59 -10.18 -25.48
N GLU A 334 -1.43 -11.16 -25.18
CA GLU A 334 -2.89 -11.07 -25.21
C GLU A 334 -3.51 -10.95 -23.81
N THR A 335 -2.69 -10.70 -22.77
CA THR A 335 -3.20 -10.50 -21.40
C THR A 335 -4.28 -9.41 -21.42
N PRO A 336 -5.49 -9.71 -20.92
CA PRO A 336 -6.61 -8.78 -20.98
C PRO A 336 -6.33 -7.52 -20.15
N SER A 337 -6.88 -6.38 -20.57
CA SER A 337 -6.84 -5.16 -19.77
C SER A 337 -7.67 -5.31 -18.48
N PRO A 338 -7.39 -4.54 -17.41
CA PRO A 338 -8.21 -4.58 -16.21
C PRO A 338 -9.69 -4.28 -16.48
N THR A 339 -10.00 -3.45 -17.47
CA THR A 339 -11.37 -3.20 -17.94
C THR A 339 -12.08 -4.48 -18.40
N ILE A 340 -11.43 -5.28 -19.24
CA ILE A 340 -12.02 -6.53 -19.75
C ILE A 340 -12.15 -7.56 -18.63
N VAL A 341 -11.17 -7.64 -17.74
CA VAL A 341 -11.21 -8.53 -16.56
C VAL A 341 -12.38 -8.14 -15.65
N LEU A 342 -12.52 -6.85 -15.32
CA LEU A 342 -13.57 -6.33 -14.47
C LEU A 342 -14.97 -6.55 -15.07
N GLN A 343 -15.13 -6.30 -16.38
CA GLN A 343 -16.39 -6.57 -17.08
C GLN A 343 -16.81 -8.03 -16.98
N LYS A 344 -15.89 -8.97 -17.21
CA LYS A 344 -16.17 -10.41 -17.07
C LYS A 344 -16.42 -10.83 -15.62
N LEU A 345 -15.73 -10.21 -14.66
CA LEU A 345 -15.95 -10.46 -13.24
C LEU A 345 -17.36 -10.00 -12.80
N HIS A 346 -17.81 -8.83 -13.26
CA HIS A 346 -19.17 -8.36 -13.03
C HIS A 346 -20.20 -9.29 -13.68
N GLN A 347 -20.00 -9.70 -14.93
CA GLN A 347 -20.89 -10.65 -15.61
C GLN A 347 -20.98 -11.98 -14.85
N LEU A 348 -19.86 -12.49 -14.35
CA LEU A 348 -19.84 -13.69 -13.52
C LEU A 348 -20.68 -13.45 -12.27
N ARG A 349 -20.42 -12.39 -11.51
CA ARG A 349 -21.17 -12.10 -10.27
C ARG A 349 -22.67 -11.90 -10.52
N GLU A 350 -23.05 -11.20 -11.57
CA GLU A 350 -24.45 -10.93 -11.95
C GLU A 350 -25.20 -12.21 -12.36
N SER A 351 -24.48 -13.24 -12.80
CA SER A 351 -25.06 -14.54 -13.12
C SER A 351 -25.39 -15.40 -11.88
N LEU A 352 -24.83 -15.05 -10.72
CA LEU A 352 -25.00 -15.79 -9.46
C LEU A 352 -26.27 -15.36 -8.72
N SER A 353 -26.92 -16.32 -8.08
CA SER A 353 -28.05 -16.09 -7.18
C SER A 353 -27.62 -15.44 -5.86
N GLU A 354 -28.57 -14.80 -5.17
CA GLU A 354 -28.34 -14.30 -3.81
C GLU A 354 -27.96 -15.42 -2.83
N GLU A 355 -28.48 -16.63 -3.03
CA GLU A 355 -28.16 -17.79 -2.20
C GLU A 355 -26.68 -18.15 -2.34
N GLU A 356 -26.17 -18.28 -3.57
CA GLU A 356 -24.76 -18.53 -3.84
C GLU A 356 -23.85 -17.44 -3.27
N LEU A 357 -24.21 -16.17 -3.48
CA LEU A 357 -23.42 -15.04 -2.99
C LEU A 357 -23.35 -14.94 -1.46
N ASN A 358 -24.37 -15.43 -0.75
CA ASN A 358 -24.44 -15.40 0.72
C ASN A 358 -23.83 -16.65 1.39
N GLN A 359 -23.37 -17.64 0.62
CA GLN A 359 -22.68 -18.80 1.18
C GLN A 359 -21.36 -18.39 1.83
N PRO A 360 -20.94 -19.05 2.93
CA PRO A 360 -19.61 -18.90 3.44
C PRO A 360 -18.58 -19.53 2.47
N PRO A 361 -17.37 -18.97 2.37
CA PRO A 361 -16.28 -19.60 1.62
C PRO A 361 -15.96 -21.00 2.16
N ALA A 362 -15.49 -21.91 1.31
CA ALA A 362 -15.15 -23.28 1.72
C ALA A 362 -13.83 -23.38 2.52
N GLY A 363 -13.00 -22.33 2.51
CA GLY A 363 -11.74 -22.27 3.24
C GLY A 363 -11.17 -20.85 3.28
N LYS A 364 -9.99 -20.70 3.89
CA LYS A 364 -9.31 -19.40 4.05
C LYS A 364 -8.78 -18.84 2.74
N PHE A 365 -8.12 -19.69 1.95
CA PHE A 365 -7.56 -19.33 0.66
C PHE A 365 -7.34 -20.58 -0.20
N TRP A 366 -7.18 -20.37 -1.49
CA TRP A 366 -6.83 -21.35 -2.49
C TRP A 366 -5.33 -21.25 -2.80
N ASP A 367 -4.64 -22.39 -2.85
CA ASP A 367 -3.24 -22.48 -3.27
C ASP A 367 -3.09 -23.66 -4.23
N ARG A 368 -2.96 -23.35 -5.53
CA ARG A 368 -2.57 -24.30 -6.60
C ARG A 368 -3.40 -25.59 -6.58
N GLY A 369 -4.72 -25.44 -6.57
CA GLY A 369 -5.68 -26.54 -6.61
C GLY A 369 -6.03 -27.12 -5.24
N ARG A 370 -5.61 -26.49 -4.14
CA ARG A 370 -5.97 -26.91 -2.78
C ARG A 370 -6.61 -25.77 -2.02
N ILE A 371 -7.72 -26.06 -1.34
CA ILE A 371 -8.35 -25.13 -0.40
C ILE A 371 -7.70 -25.33 0.97
N VAL A 372 -7.21 -24.25 1.56
CA VAL A 372 -6.66 -24.24 2.92
C VAL A 372 -7.82 -24.06 3.91
N PRO A 373 -8.02 -24.98 4.86
CA PRO A 373 -9.18 -24.97 5.75
C PRO A 373 -9.15 -23.84 6.78
N PHE A 374 -10.33 -23.54 7.34
CA PHE A 374 -10.44 -22.77 8.59
C PHE A 374 -9.95 -23.65 9.74
N ASN A 375 -8.70 -23.45 10.19
CA ASN A 375 -8.11 -24.18 11.34
C ASN A 375 -9.05 -24.35 12.53
#